data_AF-A0A8T6JWQ2-F1
#
_entry.id   AF-A0A8T6JWQ2-F1
#
_cell.length_a   1.000
_cell.length_b   1.000
_cell.length_c   1.000
_cell.angle_alpha   90.00
_cell.angle_beta   90.00
_cell.angle_gamma   90.00
#
_symmetry.space_group_name_H-M   'P 1'
#
loop_
_entity.id
_entity.type
_entity.pdbx_description
1 polymer ?
#
loop_
_entity_poly.entity_id
_entity_poly.type
_entity_poly.pdbx_seq_one_letter_code
_entity_poly.pdbx_strand_id
1 'polypeptide(L)'
;GWTSANYAALACPDFPACQRQWWPEMDFAEAFVMWRGLGANYEYGVLDYAARTAIHMTHRIGALVVALYVGWLTVRSACFASARKVRIAGAAVGALTLVQIGLGIANVWFYLPMSSALAHNACAALLVLALVTMAHGLRSPGTGA
;
A
#
# COMPACT_ATOMS: atom_id res chain seq x y z
N GLY A 1 -5.39 5.33 1.54
CA GLY A 1 -5.85 6.40 2.44
C GLY A 1 -5.46 7.76 1.89
N TRP A 2 -4.24 8.23 2.15
CA TRP A 2 -3.79 9.57 1.71
C TRP A 2 -3.88 9.79 0.19
N THR A 3 -3.45 8.81 -0.61
CA THR A 3 -3.52 8.86 -2.08
C THR A 3 -4.92 9.07 -2.62
N SER A 4 -5.91 8.37 -2.06
CA SER A 4 -7.31 8.47 -2.48
C SER A 4 -7.97 9.76 -1.99
N ALA A 5 -7.68 10.18 -0.75
CA ALA A 5 -8.22 11.40 -0.17
C ALA A 5 -7.76 12.67 -0.91
N ASN A 6 -6.58 12.63 -1.53
CA ASN A 6 -6.01 13.76 -2.28
C ASN A 6 -6.09 13.59 -3.81
N TYR A 7 -6.89 12.63 -4.31
CA TYR A 7 -7.04 12.36 -5.75
C TYR A 7 -5.70 12.20 -6.50
N ALA A 8 -4.71 11.60 -5.83
CA ALA A 8 -3.34 11.46 -6.35
C ALA A 8 -3.11 10.12 -7.07
N ALA A 9 -4.10 9.22 -7.07
CA ALA A 9 -3.94 7.86 -7.57
C ALA A 9 -3.65 7.78 -9.08
N LEU A 10 -3.96 8.83 -9.85
CA LEU A 10 -3.67 8.93 -11.29
C LEU A 10 -2.56 9.94 -11.62
N ALA A 11 -1.84 10.47 -10.62
CA ALA A 11 -0.71 11.40 -10.86
C ALA A 11 0.45 10.76 -11.66
N CYS A 12 0.54 9.44 -11.64
CA CYS A 12 1.47 8.63 -12.43
C CYS A 12 0.64 7.62 -13.24
N PRO A 13 0.27 7.92 -14.50
CA PRO A 13 -0.61 7.07 -15.31
C PRO A 13 0.09 5.82 -15.89
N ASP A 14 1.40 5.73 -15.72
CA ASP A 14 2.28 4.66 -16.18
C ASP A 14 2.97 3.95 -14.99
N PHE A 15 3.49 2.76 -15.27
CA PHE A 15 4.26 1.93 -14.34
C PHE A 15 5.24 1.07 -15.17
N PRO A 16 6.52 0.90 -14.78
CA PRO A 16 7.14 1.26 -13.50
C PRO A 16 7.60 2.72 -13.39
N ALA A 17 7.76 3.42 -14.53
CA ALA A 17 8.02 4.85 -14.54
C ALA A 17 6.81 5.66 -14.02
N CYS A 18 7.00 6.94 -13.81
CA CYS A 18 5.94 7.92 -13.59
C CYS A 18 6.16 9.07 -14.58
N GLN A 19 5.19 9.32 -15.44
CA GLN A 19 5.23 10.36 -16.48
C GLN A 19 6.40 10.16 -17.45
N ARG A 20 6.75 8.89 -17.75
CA ARG A 20 7.93 8.49 -18.53
C ARG A 20 9.28 8.84 -17.87
N GLN A 21 9.27 9.21 -16.60
CA GLN A 21 10.47 9.49 -15.81
C GLN A 21 10.54 8.49 -14.64
N TRP A 22 11.75 8.07 -14.27
CA TRP A 22 11.93 7.23 -13.07
C TRP A 22 11.81 8.06 -11.79
N TRP A 23 12.14 9.35 -11.88
CA TRP A 23 12.10 10.29 -10.77
C TRP A 23 11.57 11.65 -11.26
N PRO A 24 10.25 11.83 -11.31
CA PRO A 24 9.62 13.06 -11.78
C PRO A 24 9.77 14.21 -10.77
N GLU A 25 9.43 15.42 -11.21
CA GLU A 25 9.30 16.57 -10.33
C GLU A 25 8.23 16.32 -9.25
N MET A 26 8.57 16.66 -8.02
CA MET A 26 7.78 16.32 -6.82
C MET A 26 7.86 17.46 -5.81
N ASP A 27 6.70 17.94 -5.36
CA ASP A 27 6.61 18.90 -4.26
C ASP A 27 6.15 18.19 -2.99
N PHE A 28 7.13 17.82 -2.15
CA PHE A 28 6.86 17.18 -0.86
C PHE A 28 6.34 18.15 0.20
N ALA A 29 6.63 19.44 0.07
CA ALA A 29 6.21 20.45 1.04
C ALA A 29 4.69 20.59 1.00
N GLU A 30 4.11 20.65 -0.20
CA GLU A 30 2.66 20.68 -0.38
C GLU A 30 2.01 19.30 -0.25
N ALA A 31 2.69 18.22 -0.62
CA ALA A 31 2.10 16.87 -0.63
C ALA A 31 1.55 16.38 0.72
N PHE A 32 2.10 16.85 1.84
CA PHE A 32 1.81 16.33 3.18
C PHE A 32 1.34 17.39 4.19
N VAL A 33 0.83 18.53 3.70
CA VAL A 33 0.14 19.51 4.54
C VAL A 33 -1.19 18.93 5.02
N MET A 34 -1.31 18.72 6.34
CA MET A 34 -2.48 18.05 6.95
C MET A 34 -3.68 18.99 7.16
N TRP A 35 -3.43 20.29 7.30
CA TRP A 35 -4.47 21.30 7.51
C TRP A 35 -4.12 22.57 6.72
N ARG A 36 -4.95 22.93 5.73
CA ARG A 36 -4.75 24.12 4.88
C ARG A 36 -5.52 25.37 5.32
N GLY A 37 -6.09 25.36 6.53
CA GLY A 37 -6.88 26.50 7.05
C GLY A 37 -8.24 26.67 6.36
N LEU A 38 -9.05 27.59 6.88
CA LEU A 38 -10.30 28.02 6.25
C LEU A 38 -9.97 29.13 5.24
N GLY A 39 -10.28 28.94 3.95
CA GLY A 39 -10.04 29.95 2.90
C GLY A 39 -8.89 29.67 1.94
N ALA A 40 -8.34 28.46 1.91
CA ALA A 40 -7.42 28.05 0.84
C ALA A 40 -8.08 28.24 -0.54
N ASN A 41 -7.41 28.90 -1.48
CA ASN A 41 -7.95 29.05 -2.84
C ASN A 41 -7.86 27.68 -3.54
N TYR A 42 -9.02 27.18 -3.98
CA TYR A 42 -9.18 25.85 -4.59
C TYR A 42 -9.21 25.90 -6.13
N GLU A 43 -9.02 27.07 -6.73
CA GLU A 43 -8.87 27.19 -8.18
C GLU A 43 -7.74 26.28 -8.69
N TYR A 44 -8.02 25.53 -9.77
CA TYR A 44 -7.13 24.54 -10.41
C TYR A 44 -6.93 23.20 -9.68
N GLY A 45 -7.55 23.00 -8.52
CA GLY A 45 -7.51 21.75 -7.76
C GLY A 45 -6.56 21.83 -6.56
N VAL A 46 -6.99 21.26 -5.42
CA VAL A 46 -6.45 21.52 -4.06
C VAL A 46 -4.93 21.32 -3.90
N LEU A 47 -4.35 20.42 -4.70
CA LEU A 47 -2.90 20.22 -4.81
C LEU A 47 -2.50 20.35 -6.27
N ASP A 48 -1.39 21.06 -6.51
CA ASP A 48 -0.68 21.06 -7.77
C ASP A 48 -0.23 19.65 -8.17
N TYR A 49 -0.01 19.44 -9.46
CA TYR A 49 0.34 18.15 -10.02
C TYR A 49 1.62 17.58 -9.40
N ALA A 50 2.66 18.41 -9.18
CA ALA A 50 3.91 17.98 -8.53
C ALA A 50 3.68 17.43 -7.11
N ALA A 51 2.76 18.02 -6.36
CA ALA A 51 2.42 17.56 -5.01
C ALA A 51 1.66 16.23 -5.03
N ARG A 52 0.75 16.03 -6.00
CA ARG A 52 0.06 14.73 -6.18
C ARG A 52 1.03 13.64 -6.64
N THR A 53 1.98 13.98 -7.49
CA THR A 53 3.05 13.06 -7.91
C THR A 53 3.89 12.63 -6.72
N ALA A 54 4.27 13.57 -5.83
CA ALA A 54 4.96 13.25 -4.58
C ALA A 54 4.16 12.28 -3.70
N ILE A 55 2.84 12.48 -3.54
CA ILE A 55 1.97 11.54 -2.82
C ILE A 55 1.99 10.14 -3.45
N HIS A 56 1.82 10.06 -4.78
CA HIS A 56 1.74 8.78 -5.47
C HIS A 56 3.09 8.04 -5.45
N MET A 57 4.19 8.73 -5.70
CA MET A 57 5.54 8.16 -5.60
C MET A 57 5.85 7.69 -4.18
N THR A 58 5.45 8.46 -3.15
CA THR A 58 5.58 8.04 -1.75
C THR A 58 4.81 6.75 -1.48
N HIS A 59 3.59 6.62 -2.01
CA HIS A 59 2.81 5.39 -1.90
C HIS A 59 3.51 4.20 -2.58
N ARG A 60 4.09 4.39 -3.78
CA ARG A 60 4.84 3.34 -4.50
C ARG A 60 6.07 2.88 -3.70
N ILE A 61 6.84 3.82 -3.17
CA ILE A 61 8.02 3.53 -2.34
C ILE A 61 7.61 2.82 -1.05
N GLY A 62 6.58 3.33 -0.36
CA GLY A 62 6.04 2.70 0.85
C GLY A 62 5.54 1.28 0.59
N ALA A 63 4.85 1.06 -0.53
CA ALA A 63 4.40 -0.27 -0.94
C ALA A 63 5.57 -1.23 -1.17
N LEU A 64 6.66 -0.78 -1.79
CA LEU A 64 7.88 -1.58 -1.96
C LEU A 64 8.50 -1.95 -0.60
N VAL A 65 8.66 -0.99 0.31
CA VAL A 65 9.21 -1.25 1.65
C VAL A 65 8.35 -2.25 2.42
N VAL A 66 7.03 -2.07 2.40
CA VAL A 66 6.09 -3.01 3.05
C VAL A 66 6.15 -4.39 2.41
N ALA A 67 6.20 -4.47 1.08
CA ALA A 67 6.29 -5.74 0.37
C ALA A 67 7.57 -6.52 0.72
N LEU A 68 8.71 -5.83 0.82
CA LEU A 68 9.97 -6.44 1.23
C LEU A 68 9.93 -6.93 2.67
N TYR A 69 9.42 -6.11 3.59
CA TYR A 69 9.30 -6.49 5.01
C TYR A 69 8.33 -7.67 5.21
N VAL A 70 7.15 -7.61 4.59
CA VAL A 70 6.15 -8.69 4.67
C VAL A 70 6.65 -9.94 3.95
N GLY A 71 7.35 -9.81 2.82
CA GLY A 71 8.00 -10.92 2.14
C GLY A 71 9.02 -11.63 3.03
N TRP A 72 9.88 -10.86 3.70
CA TRP A 72 10.80 -11.40 4.71
C TRP A 72 10.05 -12.12 5.84
N LEU A 73 8.97 -11.54 6.35
CA LEU A 73 8.17 -12.13 7.42
C LEU A 73 7.50 -13.44 7.00
N THR A 74 6.96 -13.49 5.77
CA THR A 74 6.43 -14.70 5.15
C THR A 74 7.50 -15.78 5.05
N VAL A 75 8.68 -15.48 4.52
CA VAL A 75 9.79 -16.46 4.43
C VAL A 75 10.21 -16.93 5.83
N ARG A 76 10.39 -16.00 6.77
CA ARG A 76 10.78 -16.34 8.14
C ARG A 76 9.76 -17.25 8.82
N SER A 77 8.47 -16.94 8.69
CA SER A 77 7.40 -17.77 9.27
C SER A 77 7.31 -19.15 8.59
N ALA A 78 7.52 -19.23 7.28
CA ALA A 78 7.46 -20.50 6.55
C ALA A 78 8.63 -21.44 6.90
N CYS A 79 9.83 -20.89 7.08
CA CYS A 79 11.05 -21.64 7.34
C CYS A 79 11.27 -21.96 8.82
N PHE A 80 10.91 -21.06 9.74
CA PHE A 80 11.33 -21.14 11.15
C PHE A 80 10.19 -21.25 12.17
N ALA A 81 8.92 -21.09 11.78
CA ALA A 81 7.84 -21.21 12.76
C ALA A 81 7.49 -22.69 13.03
N SER A 82 7.58 -23.12 14.28
CA SER A 82 7.17 -24.48 14.70
C SER A 82 5.66 -24.68 14.67
N ALA A 83 4.88 -23.63 15.00
CA ALA A 83 3.43 -23.71 15.05
C ALA A 83 2.81 -23.69 13.65
N ARG A 84 2.06 -24.75 13.29
CA ARG A 84 1.34 -24.86 12.01
C ARG A 84 0.42 -23.66 11.73
N LYS A 85 -0.24 -23.13 12.78
CA LYS A 85 -1.11 -21.94 12.67
C LYS A 85 -0.35 -20.71 12.16
N VAL A 86 0.87 -20.48 12.64
CA VAL A 86 1.73 -19.36 12.22
C VAL A 86 2.20 -19.54 10.77
N ARG A 87 2.55 -20.76 10.36
CA ARG A 87 2.95 -21.06 8.97
C ARG A 87 1.81 -20.80 7.98
N ILE A 88 0.59 -21.23 8.31
CA ILE A 88 -0.60 -20.99 7.46
C ILE A 88 -0.91 -19.50 7.37
N ALA A 89 -0.89 -18.79 8.51
CA ALA A 89 -1.11 -17.34 8.52
C ALA A 89 -0.05 -16.59 7.70
N GLY A 90 1.23 -16.97 7.82
CA GLY A 90 2.32 -16.40 7.03
C GLY A 90 2.20 -16.64 5.53
N ALA A 91 1.73 -17.82 5.12
CA ALA A 91 1.43 -18.12 3.72
C ALA A 91 0.26 -17.29 3.19
N ALA A 92 -0.82 -17.13 3.98
CA ALA A 92 -1.95 -16.29 3.62
C ALA A 92 -1.54 -14.82 3.46
N VAL A 93 -0.72 -14.29 4.38
CA VAL A 93 -0.13 -12.95 4.30
C VAL A 93 0.68 -12.78 3.01
N GLY A 94 1.51 -13.76 2.66
CA GLY A 94 2.31 -13.74 1.43
C GLY A 94 1.44 -13.70 0.18
N ALA A 95 0.43 -14.58 0.10
CA ALA A 95 -0.50 -14.64 -1.03
C ALA A 95 -1.29 -13.34 -1.19
N LEU A 96 -1.84 -12.80 -0.09
CA LEU A 96 -2.57 -11.53 -0.11
C LEU A 96 -1.68 -10.37 -0.51
N THR A 97 -0.40 -10.36 -0.12
CA THR A 97 0.55 -9.31 -0.53
C THR A 97 0.77 -9.32 -2.05
N LEU A 98 0.91 -10.49 -2.67
CA LEU A 98 1.04 -10.61 -4.13
C LEU A 98 -0.22 -10.10 -4.85
N VAL A 99 -1.40 -10.47 -4.35
CA VAL A 99 -2.68 -9.98 -4.88
C VAL A 99 -2.78 -8.46 -4.72
N GLN A 100 -2.39 -7.91 -3.56
CA GLN A 100 -2.43 -6.47 -3.29
C GLN A 100 -1.57 -5.67 -4.27
N ILE A 101 -0.34 -6.14 -4.54
CA ILE A 101 0.58 -5.52 -5.50
C ILE A 101 -0.02 -5.59 -6.91
N GLY A 102 -0.52 -6.75 -7.32
CA GLY A 102 -1.18 -6.94 -8.62
C GLY A 102 -2.36 -5.98 -8.82
N LEU A 103 -3.23 -5.86 -7.82
CA LEU A 103 -4.35 -4.93 -7.85
C LEU A 103 -3.90 -3.46 -7.86
N GLY A 104 -2.80 -3.13 -7.17
CA GLY A 104 -2.21 -1.79 -7.20
C GLY A 104 -1.70 -1.40 -8.59
N ILE A 105 -0.99 -2.31 -9.26
CA ILE A 105 -0.53 -2.12 -10.64
C ILE A 105 -1.71 -2.04 -11.61
N ALA A 106 -2.72 -2.91 -11.44
CA ALA A 106 -3.93 -2.91 -12.25
C ALA A 106 -4.68 -1.57 -12.16
N ASN A 107 -4.75 -0.96 -10.98
CA ASN A 107 -5.34 0.37 -10.81
C ASN A 107 -4.63 1.46 -11.63
N VAL A 108 -3.33 1.33 -11.88
CA VAL A 108 -2.59 2.27 -12.74
C VAL A 108 -2.89 1.99 -14.22
N TRP A 109 -2.68 0.75 -14.67
CA TRP A 109 -2.84 0.37 -16.09
C TRP A 109 -4.26 0.52 -16.62
N PHE A 110 -5.27 0.25 -15.79
CA PHE A 110 -6.67 0.34 -16.19
C PHE A 110 -7.33 1.69 -15.83
N TYR A 111 -6.54 2.70 -15.46
CA TYR A 111 -7.02 4.04 -15.12
C TYR A 111 -8.08 4.04 -14.01
N LEU A 112 -7.78 3.31 -12.93
CA LEU A 112 -8.54 3.28 -11.68
C LEU A 112 -10.00 2.82 -11.82
N PRO A 113 -10.28 1.63 -12.39
CA PRO A 113 -11.66 1.16 -12.50
C PRO A 113 -12.22 0.88 -11.10
N MET A 114 -13.47 1.29 -10.86
CA MET A 114 -14.08 1.26 -9.53
C MET A 114 -14.01 -0.12 -8.86
N SER A 115 -14.20 -1.19 -9.63
CA SER A 115 -14.10 -2.58 -9.14
C SER A 115 -12.70 -2.95 -8.66
N SER A 116 -11.64 -2.54 -9.39
CA SER A 116 -10.26 -2.81 -8.99
C SER A 116 -9.85 -1.96 -7.78
N ALA A 117 -10.28 -0.70 -7.73
CA ALA A 117 -10.03 0.18 -6.59
C ALA A 117 -10.67 -0.38 -5.31
N LEU A 118 -11.92 -0.85 -5.41
CA LEU A 118 -12.61 -1.53 -4.31
C LEU A 118 -11.90 -2.83 -3.89
N ALA A 119 -11.54 -3.67 -4.87
CA ALA A 119 -10.84 -4.93 -4.60
C ALA A 119 -9.49 -4.69 -3.91
N HIS A 120 -8.75 -3.67 -4.34
CA HIS A 120 -7.48 -3.28 -3.73
C HIS A 120 -7.65 -2.86 -2.26
N ASN A 121 -8.71 -2.12 -1.94
CA ASN A 121 -8.99 -1.73 -0.55
C ASN A 121 -9.47 -2.90 0.30
N ALA A 122 -10.33 -3.77 -0.25
CA ALA A 122 -10.79 -4.96 0.45
C ALA A 122 -9.64 -5.95 0.73
N CYS A 123 -8.76 -6.17 -0.24
CA CYS A 123 -7.57 -6.99 -0.07
C CYS A 123 -6.61 -6.42 0.99
N ALA A 124 -6.43 -5.09 1.04
CA ALA A 124 -5.64 -4.45 2.08
C ALA A 124 -6.21 -4.70 3.48
N ALA A 125 -7.53 -4.61 3.65
CA ALA A 125 -8.19 -4.90 4.94
C ALA A 125 -7.98 -6.38 5.35
N LEU A 126 -8.12 -7.31 4.41
CA LEU A 126 -7.86 -8.73 4.64
C LEU A 126 -6.40 -8.99 5.00
N LEU A 127 -5.45 -8.30 4.35
CA LEU A 127 -4.02 -8.42 4.65
C LEU A 127 -3.71 -7.96 6.08
N VAL A 128 -4.31 -6.84 6.52
CA VAL A 128 -4.18 -6.37 7.91
C VAL A 128 -4.74 -7.39 8.90
N LEU A 129 -5.93 -7.96 8.64
CA LEU A 129 -6.52 -9.00 9.48
C LEU A 129 -5.63 -10.25 9.54
N ALA A 130 -5.03 -10.66 8.43
CA ALA A 130 -4.11 -11.80 8.38
C ALA A 130 -2.83 -11.52 9.19
N LEU A 131 -2.27 -10.31 9.10
CA LEU A 131 -1.11 -9.88 9.90
C LEU A 131 -1.44 -9.87 11.40
N VAL A 132 -2.59 -9.34 11.80
CA VAL A 132 -3.06 -9.34 13.19
C VAL A 132 -3.23 -10.77 13.71
N THR A 133 -3.87 -11.64 12.93
CA THR A 133 -4.05 -13.06 13.27
C THR A 133 -2.70 -13.76 13.47
N MET A 134 -1.74 -13.52 12.58
CA MET A 134 -0.40 -14.06 12.71
C MET A 134 0.31 -13.53 13.96
N ALA A 135 0.19 -12.23 14.27
CA ALA A 135 0.77 -11.61 15.45
C ALA A 135 0.20 -12.20 16.75
N HIS A 136 -1.10 -12.47 16.82
CA HIS A 136 -1.71 -13.18 17.95
C HIS A 136 -1.16 -14.62 18.07
N GLY A 137 -1.03 -15.33 16.96
CA GLY A 137 -0.46 -16.68 16.93
C GLY A 137 1.00 -16.76 17.39
N LEU A 138 1.77 -15.69 17.20
CA LEU A 138 3.14 -15.57 17.71
C LEU A 138 3.21 -15.23 19.20
N ARG A 139 2.20 -14.51 19.72
CA ARG A 139 2.15 -14.06 21.12
C ARG A 139 1.56 -15.07 22.07
N SER A 140 0.63 -15.91 21.61
CA SER A 140 0.12 -17.02 22.43
C SER A 140 1.29 -17.94 22.74
N PRO A 141 1.80 -17.99 23.98
CA PRO A 141 2.72 -19.04 24.37
C PRO A 141 1.99 -20.34 24.07
N GLY A 142 2.67 -21.30 23.43
CA GLY A 142 2.08 -22.62 23.30
C GLY A 142 1.57 -23.02 24.67
N THR A 143 0.27 -23.25 24.80
CA THR A 143 -0.26 -24.15 25.83
C THR A 143 0.35 -25.50 25.52
N GLY A 144 1.60 -25.67 25.92
CA GLY A 144 2.41 -26.85 25.75
C GLY A 144 2.35 -27.63 27.05
N ALA A 145 1.42 -28.57 27.10
CA ALA A 145 1.53 -29.92 27.67
C ALA A 145 0.13 -30.55 27.57
#